data_AF-A0A935T7F6-F1
#
_entry.id   AF-A0A935T7F6-F1
#
_cell.length_a   1.000
_cell.length_b   1.000
_cell.length_c   1.000
_cell.angle_alpha   90.00
_cell.angle_beta   90.00
_cell.angle_gamma   90.00
#
_symmetry.space_group_name_H-M   'P 1'
#
loop_
_entity.id
_entity.type
_entity.pdbx_description
1 polymer ?
#
loop_
_entity_poly.entity_id
_entity_poly.type
_entity_poly.pdbx_seq_one_letter_code
_entity_poly.pdbx_strand_id
1 'polypeptide(L)'
;MSKRLLIASVGVAVLCSSSVANAELFDRGGGLIYDADLNITWFSDPNLGRGSVFDDGVQSADGRMTYDSAVAWASSLVYAGYSDWRLPKTPQRDTSCSLDNSAVNYGFGCSGNELGHLFYTEFLASAGHAVSTSGSQYLALFAPIADGTGATPYWFDSVWCCDNKPGFEFAGGELIYGPLNAQYFAWAVRDGDISPIFEPSITSMLVLGLIFAYWSRRQVAGIRFSASQSFCSKNEIVATIDSGAKGARLSNHALMPNLDRPGSLPKKAA
;
A
#
# COMPACT_ATOMS: atom_id res chain seq x y z
N MET A 1 11.04 32.66 -75.10
CA MET A 1 9.72 32.03 -74.85
C MET A 1 9.80 31.23 -73.55
N SER A 2 8.75 31.34 -72.75
CA SER A 2 8.59 31.05 -71.31
C SER A 2 9.10 29.70 -70.77
N LYS A 3 9.86 29.74 -69.65
CA LYS A 3 10.04 28.61 -68.73
C LYS A 3 8.78 28.48 -67.84
N ARG A 4 8.13 27.32 -67.83
CA ARG A 4 6.98 27.04 -66.97
C ARG A 4 7.46 26.61 -65.59
N LEU A 5 7.02 27.33 -64.56
CA LEU A 5 7.27 27.00 -63.15
C LEU A 5 6.22 25.97 -62.70
N LEU A 6 6.67 24.77 -62.31
CA LEU A 6 5.82 23.76 -61.66
C LEU A 6 5.89 24.00 -60.15
N ILE A 7 4.79 24.41 -59.55
CA ILE A 7 4.63 24.54 -58.10
C ILE A 7 4.11 23.19 -57.59
N ALA A 8 4.94 22.46 -56.83
CA ALA A 8 4.54 21.27 -56.11
C ALA A 8 3.94 21.69 -54.76
N SER A 9 2.63 21.49 -54.59
CA SER A 9 1.92 21.68 -53.33
C SER A 9 2.19 20.50 -52.39
N VAL A 10 2.90 20.77 -51.28
CA VAL A 10 3.10 19.83 -50.18
C VAL A 10 1.87 19.91 -49.26
N GLY A 11 1.08 18.83 -49.21
CA GLY A 11 0.00 18.69 -48.25
C GLY A 11 0.54 18.30 -46.88
N VAL A 12 0.24 19.10 -45.85
CA VAL A 12 0.53 18.77 -44.45
C VAL A 12 -0.62 17.92 -43.91
N ALA A 13 -0.36 16.63 -43.66
CA ALA A 13 -1.28 15.76 -42.93
C ALA A 13 -1.12 16.02 -41.43
N VAL A 14 -2.12 16.68 -40.82
CA VAL A 14 -2.22 16.81 -39.37
C VAL A 14 -2.73 15.48 -38.82
N LEU A 15 -1.84 14.68 -38.23
CA LEU A 15 -2.22 13.53 -37.42
C LEU A 15 -2.80 14.06 -36.09
N CYS A 16 -4.12 14.03 -35.97
CA CYS A 16 -4.78 14.17 -34.68
C CYS A 16 -4.52 12.90 -33.87
N SER A 17 -3.50 12.92 -33.01
CA SER A 17 -3.37 11.95 -31.93
C SER A 17 -4.46 12.21 -30.91
N SER A 18 -5.57 11.48 -30.98
CA SER A 18 -6.53 11.42 -29.89
C SER A 18 -5.84 10.75 -28.71
N SER A 19 -5.67 11.48 -27.60
CA SER A 19 -5.30 10.88 -26.32
C SER A 19 -6.44 9.96 -25.90
N VAL A 20 -6.24 8.65 -26.00
CA VAL A 20 -6.97 7.72 -25.15
C VAL A 20 -6.52 8.04 -23.72
N ALA A 21 -7.44 8.49 -22.87
CA ALA A 21 -7.20 8.54 -21.43
C ALA A 21 -6.87 7.10 -21.02
N ASN A 22 -5.61 6.83 -20.72
CA ASN A 22 -5.25 5.56 -20.13
C ASN A 22 -5.47 5.74 -18.64
N ALA A 23 -6.38 4.95 -18.09
CA ALA A 23 -6.43 4.61 -16.68
C ALA A 23 -5.00 4.47 -16.13
N GLU A 24 -4.63 5.26 -15.13
CA GLU A 24 -3.24 5.48 -14.71
C GLU A 24 -3.02 5.01 -13.26
N LEU A 25 -3.09 3.68 -13.07
CA LEU A 25 -2.79 3.03 -11.79
C LEU A 25 -1.33 2.56 -11.71
N PHE A 26 -0.66 2.99 -10.64
CA PHE A 26 0.76 2.71 -10.38
C PHE A 26 0.94 1.90 -9.11
N ASP A 27 1.54 0.72 -9.24
CA ASP A 27 2.02 -0.03 -8.07
C ASP A 27 3.17 0.73 -7.39
N ARG A 28 2.97 1.06 -6.11
CA ARG A 28 3.97 1.69 -5.24
C ARG A 28 4.70 0.67 -4.37
N GLY A 29 4.44 -0.62 -4.51
CA GLY A 29 4.97 -1.66 -3.63
C GLY A 29 4.29 -1.64 -2.26
N GLY A 30 4.51 -2.70 -1.47
CA GLY A 30 3.88 -2.81 -0.14
C GLY A 30 2.36 -2.89 -0.18
N GLY A 31 1.75 -3.28 -1.31
CA GLY A 31 0.30 -3.35 -1.46
C GLY A 31 -0.38 -1.99 -1.52
N LEU A 32 0.27 -0.99 -2.13
CA LEU A 32 -0.26 0.35 -2.33
C LEU A 32 -0.32 0.68 -3.81
N ILE A 33 -1.46 1.14 -4.30
CA ILE A 33 -1.70 1.47 -5.71
C ILE A 33 -2.08 2.94 -5.81
N TYR A 34 -1.24 3.75 -6.46
CA TYR A 34 -1.52 5.15 -6.71
C TYR A 34 -2.38 5.31 -7.96
N ASP A 35 -3.48 6.05 -7.84
CA ASP A 35 -4.39 6.44 -8.91
C ASP A 35 -4.09 7.90 -9.28
N ALA A 36 -3.52 8.13 -10.45
CA ALA A 36 -3.09 9.46 -10.87
C ALA A 36 -4.24 10.34 -11.37
N ASP A 37 -5.34 9.75 -11.82
CA ASP A 37 -6.53 10.46 -12.28
C ASP A 37 -7.25 11.13 -11.11
N LEU A 38 -7.36 10.41 -9.99
CA LEU A 38 -7.97 10.91 -8.75
C LEU A 38 -6.95 11.56 -7.80
N ASN A 39 -5.65 11.34 -8.01
CA ASN A 39 -4.57 11.71 -7.10
C ASN A 39 -4.82 11.17 -5.68
N ILE A 40 -5.04 9.85 -5.59
CA ILE A 40 -5.23 9.11 -4.33
C ILE A 40 -4.42 7.82 -4.35
N THR A 41 -4.15 7.24 -3.18
CA THR A 41 -3.52 5.93 -3.05
C THR A 41 -4.46 4.95 -2.38
N TRP A 42 -4.68 3.81 -3.03
CA TRP A 42 -5.48 2.68 -2.57
C TRP A 42 -4.60 1.65 -1.83
N PHE A 43 -5.17 0.96 -0.85
CA PHE A 43 -4.67 -0.37 -0.51
C PHE A 43 -5.03 -1.39 -1.60
N SER A 44 -4.11 -2.30 -1.90
CA SER A 44 -4.32 -3.38 -2.88
C SER A 44 -5.26 -4.48 -2.36
N ASP A 45 -5.26 -4.73 -1.05
CA ASP A 45 -6.26 -5.61 -0.40
C ASP A 45 -7.45 -4.74 0.04
N PRO A 46 -8.59 -4.77 -0.67
CA PRO A 46 -9.75 -3.98 -0.33
C PRO A 46 -10.44 -4.47 0.95
N ASN A 47 -10.05 -5.64 1.47
CA ASN A 47 -10.64 -6.31 2.62
C ASN A 47 -9.62 -6.46 3.77
N LEU A 48 -8.66 -5.54 3.85
CA LEU A 48 -7.57 -5.55 4.84
C LEU A 48 -8.08 -5.54 6.30
N GLY A 49 -9.27 -5.00 6.55
CA GLY A 49 -9.89 -4.98 7.88
C GLY A 49 -10.40 -6.33 8.40
N ARG A 50 -10.39 -7.38 7.56
CA ARG A 50 -10.86 -8.73 7.91
C ARG A 50 -10.15 -9.30 9.13
N GLY A 51 -10.94 -9.78 10.10
CA GLY A 51 -10.46 -10.34 11.36
C GLY A 51 -9.86 -9.33 12.34
N SER A 52 -9.98 -8.03 12.04
CA SER A 52 -9.60 -6.98 12.99
C SER A 52 -10.64 -6.85 14.12
N VAL A 53 -10.32 -6.06 15.14
CA VAL A 53 -11.27 -5.74 16.23
C VAL A 53 -12.47 -4.92 15.76
N PHE A 54 -12.43 -4.39 14.54
CA PHE A 54 -13.52 -3.64 13.91
C PHE A 54 -14.39 -4.51 13.01
N ASP A 55 -14.01 -5.76 12.75
CA ASP A 55 -14.80 -6.74 11.99
C ASP A 55 -15.97 -7.22 12.87
N ASP A 56 -17.03 -6.42 12.88
CA ASP A 56 -18.28 -6.64 13.62
C ASP A 56 -19.40 -7.24 12.74
N GLY A 57 -19.00 -7.86 11.62
CA GLY A 57 -19.83 -8.65 10.74
C GLY A 57 -20.51 -9.82 11.45
N VAL A 58 -21.51 -10.43 10.80
CA VAL A 58 -22.18 -11.64 11.34
C VAL A 58 -21.15 -12.74 11.58
N GLN A 59 -20.10 -12.81 10.75
CA GLN A 59 -18.94 -13.64 11.01
C GLN A 59 -17.74 -12.75 11.33
N SER A 60 -17.08 -12.97 12.45
CA SER A 60 -15.98 -12.13 12.98
C SER A 60 -14.68 -12.16 12.17
N ALA A 61 -14.72 -12.66 10.94
CA ALA A 61 -13.58 -12.80 10.04
C ALA A 61 -14.02 -12.75 8.57
N ASP A 62 -15.21 -12.23 8.26
CA ASP A 62 -15.65 -12.04 6.87
C ASP A 62 -15.19 -10.69 6.30
N GLY A 63 -14.76 -9.75 7.14
CA GLY A 63 -14.28 -8.42 6.75
C GLY A 63 -15.39 -7.40 6.53
N ARG A 64 -16.63 -7.74 6.87
CA ARG A 64 -17.76 -6.82 6.80
C ARG A 64 -17.88 -6.06 8.12
N MET A 65 -18.16 -4.78 8.00
CA MET A 65 -18.23 -3.88 9.14
C MET A 65 -19.51 -3.04 9.08
N THR A 66 -20.05 -2.69 10.25
CA THR A 66 -20.96 -1.56 10.36
C THR A 66 -20.25 -0.27 9.98
N TYR A 67 -21.01 0.76 9.63
CA TYR A 67 -20.44 2.02 9.13
C TYR A 67 -19.45 2.64 10.13
N ASP A 68 -19.85 2.75 11.40
CA ASP A 68 -19.02 3.36 12.44
C ASP A 68 -17.73 2.56 12.67
N SER A 69 -17.81 1.23 12.62
CA SER A 69 -16.65 0.34 12.72
C SER A 69 -15.72 0.48 11.52
N ALA A 70 -16.25 0.61 10.30
CA ALA A 70 -15.45 0.85 9.09
C ALA A 70 -14.71 2.19 9.12
N VAL A 71 -15.37 3.27 9.56
CA VAL A 71 -14.76 4.59 9.72
C VAL A 71 -13.67 4.56 10.80
N ALA A 72 -13.94 3.92 11.94
CA ALA A 72 -12.98 3.78 13.01
C ALA A 72 -11.77 2.92 12.59
N TRP A 73 -12.01 1.84 11.84
CA TRP A 73 -10.97 1.00 11.26
C TRP A 73 -10.05 1.82 10.37
N ALA A 74 -10.59 2.50 9.35
CA ALA A 74 -9.80 3.28 8.40
C ALA A 74 -8.99 4.36 9.12
N SER A 75 -9.62 5.08 10.05
CA SER A 75 -8.99 6.14 10.86
C SER A 75 -7.89 5.63 11.81
N SER A 76 -7.89 4.33 12.14
CA SER A 76 -6.88 3.72 13.01
C SER A 76 -5.61 3.30 12.27
N LEU A 77 -5.64 3.25 10.94
CA LEU A 77 -4.53 2.74 10.14
C LEU A 77 -3.33 3.69 10.23
N VAL A 78 -2.16 3.11 10.52
CA VAL A 78 -0.85 3.76 10.37
C VAL A 78 0.00 2.87 9.49
N TYR A 79 0.19 3.26 8.24
CA TYR A 79 0.87 2.44 7.23
C TYR A 79 1.70 3.30 6.28
N ALA A 80 2.86 2.79 5.88
CA ALA A 80 3.82 3.48 5.02
C ALA A 80 4.22 4.90 5.49
N GLY A 81 4.15 5.16 6.80
CA GLY A 81 4.44 6.47 7.39
C GLY A 81 3.27 7.45 7.42
N TYR A 82 2.07 7.01 7.05
CA TYR A 82 0.86 7.83 6.98
C TYR A 82 -0.23 7.33 7.92
N SER A 83 -1.01 8.27 8.48
CA SER A 83 -2.09 8.02 9.43
C SER A 83 -3.40 8.72 9.03
N ASP A 84 -3.51 9.16 7.78
CA ASP A 84 -4.63 9.91 7.20
C ASP A 84 -5.47 9.02 6.26
N TRP A 85 -5.47 7.72 6.51
CA TRP A 85 -6.29 6.76 5.79
C TRP A 85 -7.78 6.97 6.11
N ARG A 86 -8.61 6.81 5.08
CA ARG A 86 -10.05 7.04 5.13
C ARG A 86 -10.78 6.03 4.25
N LEU A 87 -12.10 5.97 4.37
CA LEU A 87 -12.92 5.30 3.36
C LEU A 87 -12.95 6.16 2.07
N PRO A 88 -13.35 5.58 0.93
CA PRO A 88 -13.41 6.31 -0.34
C PRO A 88 -14.52 7.35 -0.30
N LYS A 89 -14.35 8.49 -0.97
CA LYS A 89 -15.32 9.58 -0.98
C LYS A 89 -16.32 9.45 -2.12
N THR A 90 -17.51 9.96 -1.86
CA THR A 90 -18.53 10.21 -2.88
C THR A 90 -19.03 11.66 -2.78
N PRO A 91 -19.16 12.39 -3.90
CA PRO A 91 -19.77 13.71 -3.87
C PRO A 91 -21.24 13.60 -3.46
N GLN A 92 -21.79 14.67 -2.90
CA GLN A 92 -23.22 14.70 -2.51
C GLN A 92 -24.14 14.45 -3.72
N ARG A 93 -23.73 14.92 -4.90
CA ARG A 93 -24.43 14.73 -6.17
C ARG A 93 -23.46 14.23 -7.22
N ASP A 94 -23.68 13.00 -7.66
CA ASP A 94 -22.99 12.38 -8.78
C ASP A 94 -23.98 12.28 -9.95
N THR A 95 -23.96 13.28 -10.83
CA THR A 95 -24.90 13.36 -11.95
C THR A 95 -24.64 12.35 -13.05
N SER A 96 -23.56 11.55 -12.96
CA SER A 96 -23.32 10.47 -13.92
C SER A 96 -24.15 9.22 -13.62
N CYS A 97 -24.69 9.11 -12.41
CA CYS A 97 -25.56 8.02 -12.00
C CYS A 97 -26.83 7.90 -12.86
N SER A 98 -27.34 6.67 -13.01
CA SER A 98 -28.54 6.39 -13.78
C SER A 98 -29.84 6.79 -13.08
N LEU A 99 -29.84 6.94 -11.74
CA LEU A 99 -31.02 7.28 -10.94
C LEU A 99 -30.77 8.49 -10.04
N ASP A 100 -31.85 9.22 -9.76
CA ASP A 100 -31.87 10.42 -8.94
C ASP A 100 -33.23 10.52 -8.22
N ASN A 101 -33.23 10.66 -6.89
CA ASN A 101 -34.44 10.87 -6.09
C ASN A 101 -34.58 12.29 -5.52
N SER A 102 -33.86 13.26 -6.10
CA SER A 102 -33.70 14.65 -5.67
C SER A 102 -32.91 14.88 -4.39
N ALA A 103 -32.78 13.89 -3.50
CA ALA A 103 -31.90 13.97 -2.33
C ALA A 103 -30.48 13.49 -2.67
N VAL A 104 -30.39 12.38 -3.38
CA VAL A 104 -29.14 11.69 -3.74
C VAL A 104 -29.22 11.07 -5.14
N ASN A 105 -28.06 10.82 -5.72
CA ASN A 105 -27.89 10.04 -6.94
C ASN A 105 -27.52 8.59 -6.58
N TYR A 106 -28.02 7.60 -7.35
CA TYR A 106 -27.81 6.17 -7.08
C TYR A 106 -27.98 5.33 -8.35
N GLY A 107 -27.75 4.02 -8.25
CA GLY A 107 -27.87 3.09 -9.38
C GLY A 107 -26.54 2.89 -10.11
N PHE A 108 -26.59 2.69 -11.42
CA PHE A 108 -25.42 2.37 -12.25
C PHE A 108 -24.78 3.62 -12.85
N GLY A 109 -23.56 3.50 -13.35
CA GLY A 109 -22.86 4.57 -14.07
C GLY A 109 -22.39 5.74 -13.20
N CYS A 110 -22.51 5.63 -11.88
CA CYS A 110 -21.98 6.59 -10.92
C CYS A 110 -20.43 6.56 -10.95
N SER A 111 -19.78 7.41 -11.73
CA SER A 111 -18.32 7.46 -11.93
C SER A 111 -17.69 8.76 -11.40
N GLY A 112 -18.49 9.68 -10.85
CA GLY A 112 -18.00 10.88 -10.18
C GLY A 112 -17.52 10.65 -8.74
N ASN A 113 -17.70 9.44 -8.21
CA ASN A 113 -17.21 8.99 -6.91
C ASN A 113 -15.99 8.07 -7.05
N GLU A 114 -15.18 7.93 -6.00
CA GLU A 114 -13.87 7.25 -6.10
C GLU A 114 -13.98 5.75 -6.47
N LEU A 115 -14.92 5.00 -5.87
CA LEU A 115 -15.10 3.57 -6.18
C LEU A 115 -15.73 3.34 -7.56
N GLY A 116 -16.64 4.21 -7.96
CA GLY A 116 -17.28 4.19 -9.25
C GLY A 116 -16.32 4.56 -10.38
N HIS A 117 -15.43 5.53 -10.15
CA HIS A 117 -14.32 5.82 -11.05
C HIS A 117 -13.42 4.58 -11.22
N LEU A 118 -13.01 3.96 -10.11
CA LEU A 118 -12.21 2.73 -10.15
C LEU A 118 -12.92 1.61 -10.95
N PHE A 119 -14.23 1.44 -10.79
CA PHE A 119 -15.00 0.42 -11.52
C PHE A 119 -15.19 0.74 -13.00
N TYR A 120 -15.72 1.92 -13.33
CA TYR A 120 -16.15 2.27 -14.69
C TYR A 120 -15.02 2.81 -15.55
N THR A 121 -14.07 3.55 -14.96
CA THR A 121 -12.96 4.20 -15.68
C THR A 121 -11.72 3.29 -15.67
N GLU A 122 -11.25 2.88 -14.50
CA GLU A 122 -9.99 2.12 -14.40
C GLU A 122 -10.15 0.67 -14.83
N PHE A 123 -11.16 -0.01 -14.30
CA PHE A 123 -11.41 -1.41 -14.64
C PHE A 123 -12.18 -1.58 -15.94
N LEU A 124 -12.69 -0.51 -16.57
CA LEU A 124 -13.52 -0.58 -17.79
C LEU A 124 -14.68 -1.58 -17.62
N ALA A 125 -15.17 -1.76 -16.40
CA ALA A 125 -16.23 -2.71 -16.09
C ALA A 125 -17.58 -2.15 -16.54
N SER A 126 -18.50 -3.06 -16.88
CA SER A 126 -19.83 -2.71 -17.39
C SER A 126 -20.88 -2.83 -16.30
N ALA A 127 -21.84 -1.91 -16.30
CA ALA A 127 -22.99 -1.97 -15.41
C ALA A 127 -23.71 -3.33 -15.51
N GLY A 128 -24.16 -3.84 -14.36
CA GLY A 128 -24.82 -5.14 -14.24
C GLY A 128 -23.91 -6.36 -14.34
N HIS A 129 -22.58 -6.17 -14.40
CA HIS A 129 -21.61 -7.26 -14.47
C HIS A 129 -20.59 -7.16 -13.33
N ALA A 130 -20.14 -8.31 -12.84
CA ALA A 130 -19.09 -8.36 -11.82
C ALA A 130 -17.77 -7.80 -12.38
N VAL A 131 -17.03 -7.07 -11.56
CA VAL A 131 -15.80 -6.39 -11.98
C VAL A 131 -14.78 -7.37 -12.57
N SER A 132 -14.71 -8.61 -12.05
CA SER A 132 -13.82 -9.68 -12.55
C SER A 132 -14.06 -10.04 -14.01
N THR A 133 -15.22 -9.71 -14.57
CA THR A 133 -15.56 -9.99 -15.98
C THR A 133 -15.07 -8.93 -16.96
N SER A 134 -14.56 -7.78 -16.46
CA SER A 134 -14.11 -6.66 -17.30
C SER A 134 -12.91 -6.97 -18.19
N GLY A 135 -12.06 -7.93 -17.78
CA GLY A 135 -10.80 -8.22 -18.47
C GLY A 135 -9.72 -7.15 -18.31
N SER A 136 -9.91 -6.16 -17.43
CA SER A 136 -8.89 -5.13 -17.18
C SER A 136 -7.64 -5.74 -16.52
N GLN A 137 -6.47 -5.36 -17.05
CA GLN A 137 -5.18 -5.73 -16.48
C GLN A 137 -4.99 -5.19 -15.06
N TYR A 138 -5.68 -4.11 -14.71
CA TYR A 138 -5.56 -3.47 -13.40
C TYR A 138 -6.19 -4.27 -12.27
N LEU A 139 -7.07 -5.24 -12.57
CA LEU A 139 -7.57 -6.17 -11.57
C LEU A 139 -6.45 -6.98 -10.90
N ALA A 140 -5.32 -7.20 -11.58
CA ALA A 140 -4.17 -7.90 -10.99
C ALA A 140 -3.52 -7.09 -9.85
N LEU A 141 -3.77 -5.79 -9.77
CA LEU A 141 -3.26 -4.92 -8.70
C LEU A 141 -4.10 -5.01 -7.42
N PHE A 142 -5.29 -5.60 -7.46
CA PHE A 142 -6.23 -5.60 -6.35
C PHE A 142 -6.78 -7.00 -6.08
N ALA A 143 -6.59 -7.50 -4.86
CA ALA A 143 -7.14 -8.81 -4.50
C ALA A 143 -7.27 -9.02 -2.99
N PRO A 144 -8.34 -9.71 -2.53
CA PRO A 144 -9.53 -10.11 -3.30
C PRO A 144 -10.60 -9.00 -3.29
N ILE A 145 -11.12 -8.59 -4.45
CA ILE A 145 -12.32 -7.74 -4.53
C ILE A 145 -13.57 -8.63 -4.34
N ALA A 146 -14.51 -8.19 -3.51
CA ALA A 146 -15.77 -8.88 -3.31
C ALA A 146 -16.77 -8.52 -4.43
N ASP A 147 -16.86 -9.38 -5.46
CA ASP A 147 -17.72 -9.19 -6.63
C ASP A 147 -18.59 -10.40 -6.99
N GLY A 148 -18.56 -11.45 -6.16
CA GLY A 148 -19.39 -12.63 -6.35
C GLY A 148 -20.86 -12.39 -6.00
N THR A 149 -21.72 -13.34 -6.39
CA THR A 149 -23.15 -13.32 -6.04
C THR A 149 -23.35 -13.23 -4.52
N GLY A 150 -24.07 -12.21 -4.06
CA GLY A 150 -24.31 -11.97 -2.63
C GLY A 150 -23.15 -11.28 -1.88
N ALA A 151 -22.15 -10.79 -2.60
CA ALA A 151 -21.21 -9.81 -2.07
C ALA A 151 -21.98 -8.56 -1.62
N THR A 152 -21.57 -8.00 -0.49
CA THR A 152 -22.10 -6.72 -0.02
C THR A 152 -21.26 -5.57 -0.58
N PRO A 153 -21.80 -4.35 -0.63
CA PRO A 153 -21.06 -3.18 -1.08
C PRO A 153 -19.80 -2.88 -0.26
N TYR A 154 -19.04 -1.89 -0.74
CA TYR A 154 -17.99 -1.20 0.01
C TYR A 154 -18.48 0.15 0.50
N TRP A 155 -18.23 0.48 1.77
CA TRP A 155 -18.61 1.78 2.34
C TRP A 155 -17.87 2.96 1.70
N PHE A 156 -18.54 4.10 1.58
CA PHE A 156 -17.91 5.40 1.36
C PHE A 156 -17.79 6.20 2.67
N ASP A 157 -16.77 7.05 2.75
CA ASP A 157 -16.75 8.20 3.64
C ASP A 157 -17.74 9.25 3.11
N SER A 158 -18.87 9.39 3.80
CA SER A 158 -19.87 10.39 3.44
C SER A 158 -20.19 11.28 4.64
N VAL A 159 -19.89 12.56 4.49
CA VAL A 159 -20.22 13.62 5.45
C VAL A 159 -21.59 14.24 5.19
N TRP A 160 -22.28 13.83 4.12
CA TRP A 160 -23.57 14.36 3.71
C TRP A 160 -24.72 13.56 4.32
N CYS A 161 -25.75 14.28 4.72
CA CYS A 161 -26.92 13.81 5.46
C CYS A 161 -27.58 12.58 4.84
N CYS A 162 -27.91 11.61 5.69
CA CYS A 162 -29.02 10.65 5.59
C CYS A 162 -28.85 9.61 6.71
N ASP A 163 -29.96 9.04 7.17
CA ASP A 163 -29.97 7.87 8.06
C ASP A 163 -29.29 6.66 7.38
N ASN A 164 -29.30 6.64 6.05
CA ASN A 164 -28.58 5.67 5.24
C ASN A 164 -27.26 6.24 4.68
N LYS A 165 -26.27 5.37 4.53
CA LYS A 165 -24.94 5.66 4.00
C LYS A 165 -24.74 4.96 2.65
N PRO A 166 -24.02 5.60 1.72
CA PRO A 166 -23.77 5.02 0.41
C PRO A 166 -22.77 3.87 0.49
N GLY A 167 -22.97 2.87 -0.37
CA GLY A 167 -22.02 1.82 -0.65
C GLY A 167 -21.96 1.49 -2.14
N PHE A 168 -20.84 0.95 -2.60
CA PHE A 168 -20.64 0.57 -4.00
C PHE A 168 -20.45 -0.94 -4.18
N GLU A 169 -21.22 -1.56 -5.08
CA GLU A 169 -21.18 -3.00 -5.34
C GLU A 169 -20.29 -3.34 -6.54
N PHE A 170 -19.18 -4.04 -6.31
CA PHE A 170 -18.33 -4.52 -7.40
C PHE A 170 -18.91 -5.72 -8.16
N ALA A 171 -19.99 -6.34 -7.65
CA ALA A 171 -20.71 -7.41 -8.34
C ALA A 171 -21.56 -6.91 -9.53
N GLY A 172 -21.84 -5.60 -9.60
CA GLY A 172 -22.66 -5.02 -10.68
C GLY A 172 -22.37 -3.57 -11.02
N GLY A 173 -21.50 -2.88 -10.27
CA GLY A 173 -21.21 -1.46 -10.44
C GLY A 173 -22.31 -0.53 -9.93
N GLU A 174 -23.12 -0.96 -8.95
CA GLU A 174 -24.23 -0.16 -8.43
C GLU A 174 -23.83 0.65 -7.19
N LEU A 175 -24.20 1.92 -7.15
CA LEU A 175 -24.18 2.73 -5.94
C LEU A 175 -25.54 2.64 -5.25
N ILE A 176 -25.55 2.12 -4.02
CA ILE A 176 -26.75 1.91 -3.21
C ILE A 176 -26.63 2.62 -1.86
N TYR A 177 -27.74 2.70 -1.12
CA TYR A 177 -27.77 3.30 0.22
C TYR A 177 -28.32 2.30 1.25
N GLY A 178 -27.57 2.06 2.32
CA GLY A 178 -27.93 1.13 3.40
C GLY A 178 -27.90 1.80 4.77
N PRO A 179 -28.58 1.26 5.79
CA PRO A 179 -28.54 1.80 7.15
C PRO A 179 -27.15 1.64 7.78
N LEU A 180 -26.86 2.45 8.81
CA LEU A 180 -25.56 2.44 9.52
C LEU A 180 -25.13 1.06 10.06
N ASN A 181 -26.09 0.20 10.38
CA ASN A 181 -25.86 -1.16 10.89
C ASN A 181 -25.83 -2.24 9.79
N ALA A 182 -25.86 -1.86 8.50
CA ALA A 182 -25.59 -2.79 7.42
C ALA A 182 -24.14 -3.30 7.50
N GLN A 183 -23.86 -4.43 6.85
CA GLN A 183 -22.56 -5.11 6.93
C GLN A 183 -21.88 -5.08 5.57
N TYR A 184 -21.13 -4.01 5.31
CA TYR A 184 -20.42 -3.79 4.05
C TYR A 184 -18.91 -3.91 4.27
N PHE A 185 -18.17 -4.14 3.20
CA PHE A 185 -16.72 -4.13 3.25
C PHE A 185 -16.18 -2.69 3.39
N ALA A 186 -14.92 -2.57 3.79
CA ALA A 186 -14.25 -1.30 4.00
C ALA A 186 -12.92 -1.26 3.25
N TRP A 187 -12.79 -0.36 2.28
CA TRP A 187 -11.58 -0.20 1.47
C TRP A 187 -10.88 1.10 1.84
N ALA A 188 -9.66 1.01 2.38
CA ALA A 188 -8.92 2.20 2.78
C ALA A 188 -8.20 2.88 1.59
N VAL A 189 -8.29 4.19 1.56
CA VAL A 189 -7.58 5.08 0.64
C VAL A 189 -7.00 6.29 1.38
N ARG A 190 -6.07 7.00 0.75
CA ARG A 190 -5.61 8.31 1.20
C ARG A 190 -5.44 9.27 0.03
N ASP A 191 -5.50 10.56 0.33
CA ASP A 191 -5.23 11.61 -0.64
C ASP A 191 -3.73 11.66 -1.00
N GLY A 192 -3.43 11.83 -2.28
CA GLY A 192 -2.08 11.99 -2.81
C GLY A 192 -1.29 10.69 -3.02
N ASP A 193 -0.14 10.87 -3.67
CA ASP A 193 0.82 9.82 -3.98
C ASP A 193 1.66 9.40 -2.76
N ILE A 194 2.27 8.22 -2.85
CA ILE A 194 3.23 7.68 -1.90
C ILE A 194 4.50 7.30 -2.65
N SER A 195 5.66 7.67 -2.08
CA SER A 195 6.95 7.28 -2.65
C SER A 195 7.04 5.75 -2.74
N PRO A 196 7.47 5.19 -3.89
CA PRO A 196 7.57 3.74 -4.05
C PRO A 196 8.33 3.07 -2.91
N ILE A 197 7.68 2.11 -2.27
CA ILE A 197 8.23 1.24 -1.24
C ILE A 197 8.97 0.12 -1.98
N PHE A 198 10.24 0.38 -2.27
CA PHE A 198 11.11 -0.67 -2.78
C PHE A 198 11.36 -1.67 -1.66
N GLU A 199 10.81 -2.88 -1.77
CA GLU A 199 11.41 -4.01 -1.09
C GLU A 199 12.87 -4.08 -1.55
N PRO A 200 13.86 -4.20 -0.65
CA PRO A 200 15.24 -4.28 -1.06
C PRO A 200 15.38 -5.50 -1.97
N SER A 201 15.53 -5.25 -3.28
CA SER A 201 15.57 -6.31 -4.27
C SER A 201 16.60 -7.35 -3.83
N ILE A 202 16.28 -8.64 -3.98
CA ILE A 202 17.21 -9.73 -3.63
C ILE A 202 18.56 -9.51 -4.33
N THR A 203 18.56 -8.86 -5.50
CA THR A 203 19.74 -8.35 -6.21
C THR A 203 20.57 -7.33 -5.42
N SER A 204 19.96 -6.35 -4.75
CA SER A 204 20.68 -5.38 -3.91
C SER A 204 21.32 -6.08 -2.71
N MET A 205 20.61 -7.02 -2.07
CA MET A 205 21.15 -7.83 -0.97
C MET A 205 22.22 -8.82 -1.45
N LEU A 206 22.05 -9.40 -2.63
CA LEU A 206 23.02 -10.31 -3.26
C LEU A 206 24.28 -9.54 -3.63
N VAL A 207 24.17 -8.35 -4.21
CA VAL A 207 25.32 -7.50 -4.58
C VAL A 207 26.06 -7.05 -3.32
N LEU A 208 25.36 -6.60 -2.28
CA LEU A 208 26.00 -6.26 -1.00
C LEU A 208 26.65 -7.49 -0.35
N GLY A 209 26.01 -8.65 -0.40
CA GLY A 209 26.55 -9.92 0.08
C GLY A 209 27.80 -10.36 -0.70
N LEU A 210 27.82 -10.20 -2.02
CA LEU A 210 28.98 -10.49 -2.88
C LEU A 210 30.13 -9.51 -2.64
N ILE A 211 29.84 -8.21 -2.43
CA ILE A 211 30.84 -7.21 -2.06
C ILE A 211 31.46 -7.55 -0.71
N PHE A 212 30.65 -7.92 0.29
CA PHE A 212 31.12 -8.34 1.60
C PHE A 212 31.98 -9.61 1.54
N ALA A 213 31.55 -10.62 0.76
CA ALA A 213 32.31 -11.84 0.53
C ALA A 213 33.63 -11.60 -0.21
N TYR A 214 33.66 -10.63 -1.12
CA TYR A 214 34.89 -10.21 -1.80
C TYR A 214 35.87 -9.52 -0.85
N TRP A 215 35.36 -8.62 -0.01
CA TRP A 215 36.15 -7.91 0.99
C TRP A 215 36.73 -8.83 2.06
N SER A 216 35.96 -9.81 2.54
CA SER A 216 36.42 -10.79 3.53
C SER A 216 37.53 -11.69 2.98
N ARG A 217 37.48 -12.06 1.70
CA ARG A 217 38.57 -12.81 1.03
C ARG A 217 39.86 -12.01 0.90
N ARG A 218 39.78 -10.68 0.71
CA ARG A 218 40.97 -9.82 0.60
C ARG A 218 41.70 -9.61 1.93
N GLN A 219 40.99 -9.62 3.06
CA GLN A 219 41.58 -9.47 4.40
C GLN A 219 42.44 -10.68 4.80
N VAL A 220 42.09 -11.90 4.37
CA VAL A 220 42.86 -13.12 4.68
C VAL A 220 44.18 -13.19 3.90
N ALA A 221 44.26 -12.58 2.72
CA ALA A 221 45.47 -12.58 1.88
C ALA A 221 46.58 -11.60 2.35
N GLY A 222 46.29 -10.75 3.34
CA GLY A 222 47.24 -9.75 3.87
C GLY A 222 48.09 -10.23 5.05
N ILE A 223 47.80 -11.39 5.66
CA ILE A 223 48.58 -11.93 6.78
C ILE A 223 49.77 -12.69 6.22
N ARG A 224 50.86 -11.98 5.91
CA ARG A 224 52.17 -12.61 5.71
C ARG A 224 52.72 -13.02 7.07
N PHE A 225 52.71 -14.32 7.36
CA PHE A 225 53.56 -14.88 8.41
C PHE A 225 55.02 -14.68 7.99
N SER A 226 55.65 -13.61 8.46
CA SER A 226 57.09 -13.43 8.36
C SER A 226 57.75 -14.30 9.42
N ALA A 227 58.05 -15.56 9.08
CA ALA A 227 58.92 -16.40 9.88
C ALA A 227 60.35 -15.86 9.74
N SER A 228 60.76 -14.97 10.66
CA SER A 228 62.16 -14.62 10.86
C SER A 228 62.85 -15.81 11.52
N GLN A 229 63.53 -16.64 10.74
CA GLN A 229 64.47 -17.62 11.31
C GLN A 229 65.70 -16.87 11.82
N SER A 230 65.71 -16.56 13.12
CA SER A 230 66.94 -16.22 13.83
C SER A 230 67.68 -17.51 14.14
N PHE A 231 68.77 -17.75 13.42
CA PHE A 231 69.72 -18.82 13.71
C PHE A 231 70.49 -18.41 14.97
N CYS A 232 70.12 -18.92 16.14
CA CYS A 232 71.00 -18.90 17.29
C CYS A 232 70.89 -20.20 18.09
N SER A 233 72.06 -20.79 18.30
CA SER A 233 72.37 -21.97 19.10
C SER A 233 71.63 -22.01 20.45
N LYS A 234 71.08 -23.19 20.75
CA LYS A 234 70.64 -23.73 22.05
C LYS A 234 69.32 -23.23 22.64
N ASN A 235 68.38 -24.19 22.71
CA ASN A 235 67.32 -24.41 23.71
C ASN A 235 66.70 -23.17 24.39
N GLU A 236 65.60 -22.67 23.83
CA GLU A 236 64.34 -22.37 24.53
C GLU A 236 63.33 -21.80 23.51
N ILE A 237 62.15 -22.42 23.37
CA ILE A 237 61.06 -21.85 22.56
C ILE A 237 60.22 -20.98 23.49
N VAL A 238 60.45 -19.67 23.45
CA VAL A 238 59.53 -18.67 24.01
C VAL A 238 58.64 -18.18 22.87
N ALA A 239 57.35 -18.52 22.91
CA ALA A 239 56.36 -17.97 21.98
C ALA A 239 55.85 -16.63 22.53
N THR A 240 56.32 -15.52 21.97
CA THR A 240 55.74 -14.19 22.22
C THR A 240 54.63 -13.93 21.19
N ILE A 241 53.39 -13.81 21.65
CA ILE A 241 52.26 -13.33 20.84
C ILE A 241 52.21 -11.81 21.01
N ASP A 242 52.63 -11.05 20.00
CA ASP A 242 52.45 -9.60 19.97
C ASP A 242 51.10 -9.30 19.28
N SER A 243 50.07 -9.05 20.09
CA SER A 243 48.78 -8.57 19.59
C SER A 243 48.82 -7.05 19.51
N GLY A 244 49.09 -6.52 18.31
CA GLY A 244 48.89 -5.12 17.95
C GLY A 244 47.41 -4.74 17.91
N ALA A 245 46.70 -4.86 19.04
CA ALA A 245 45.35 -4.38 19.22
C ALA A 245 45.41 -3.03 19.96
N LYS A 246 45.15 -1.94 19.22
CA LYS A 246 44.90 -0.62 19.80
C LYS A 246 43.74 -0.73 20.80
N GLY A 247 43.98 -0.29 22.03
CA GLY A 247 43.13 -0.50 23.18
C GLY A 247 41.70 0.06 23.04
N ALA A 248 40.74 -0.77 23.45
CA ALA A 248 39.48 -0.33 24.04
C ALA A 248 39.41 -0.96 25.44
N ARG A 249 39.60 -0.13 26.46
CA ARG A 249 39.63 -0.53 27.87
C ARG A 249 38.19 -0.67 28.37
N LEU A 250 37.70 -1.90 28.53
CA LEU A 250 36.47 -2.20 29.25
C LEU A 250 36.78 -2.23 30.75
N SER A 251 36.28 -1.25 31.51
CA SER A 251 36.30 -1.28 32.98
C SER A 251 34.98 -1.86 33.48
N ASN A 252 35.01 -3.11 33.94
CA ASN A 252 33.96 -3.67 34.79
C ASN A 252 34.20 -3.20 36.24
N HIS A 253 33.26 -2.45 36.78
CA HIS A 253 33.11 -2.28 38.22
C HIS A 253 31.71 -2.74 38.62
N ALA A 254 31.68 -3.85 39.34
CA ALA A 254 30.50 -4.38 39.99
C ALA A 254 30.25 -3.58 41.28
N LEU A 255 29.02 -3.12 41.47
CA LEU A 255 28.42 -2.84 42.76
C LEU A 255 26.91 -3.04 42.62
N MET A 256 26.42 -4.18 43.10
CA MET A 256 25.01 -4.35 43.46
C MET A 256 24.73 -3.57 44.74
N PRO A 257 23.48 -3.11 44.90
CA PRO A 257 22.76 -3.57 46.08
C PRO A 257 21.40 -4.17 45.72
N ASN A 258 21.14 -5.30 46.37
CA ASN A 258 19.85 -5.92 46.58
C ASN A 258 19.02 -5.04 47.55
N LEU A 259 17.70 -5.01 47.45
CA LEU A 259 16.71 -4.98 48.55
C LEU A 259 15.27 -4.87 48.00
N ASP A 260 14.54 -5.98 48.17
CA ASP A 260 13.14 -6.12 48.62
C ASP A 260 11.91 -5.64 47.82
N ARG A 261 11.07 -6.65 47.50
CA ARG A 261 9.62 -6.69 47.22
C ARG A 261 8.79 -6.34 48.49
N PRO A 262 7.43 -6.39 48.49
CA PRO A 262 6.41 -5.79 47.60
C PRO A 262 5.34 -5.01 48.41
N GLY A 263 4.60 -4.10 47.78
CA GLY A 263 3.53 -3.32 48.44
C GLY A 263 2.21 -3.35 47.65
N SER A 264 1.17 -3.88 48.29
CA SER A 264 -0.20 -4.07 47.82
C SER A 264 -1.06 -2.79 47.78
N LEU A 265 -2.11 -2.84 46.95
CA LEU A 265 -3.29 -1.96 46.79
C LEU A 265 -3.83 -1.29 48.08
N PRO A 266 -4.65 -0.23 47.89
CA PRO A 266 -6.07 -0.45 48.22
C PRO A 266 -7.07 0.12 47.20
N LYS A 267 -8.20 -0.58 47.14
CA LYS A 267 -9.51 -0.13 46.64
C LYS A 267 -9.93 1.19 47.29
N LYS A 268 -10.60 2.05 46.53
CA LYS A 268 -11.64 2.94 47.08
C LYS A 268 -12.87 2.94 46.19
N ALA A 269 -14.00 2.72 46.85
CA ALA A 269 -15.34 2.85 46.33
C ALA A 269 -15.75 4.33 46.29
N ALA A 270 -16.42 4.71 45.21
CA ALA A 270 -17.64 5.51 45.15
C ALA A 270 -18.20 5.35 43.73
#